data_AF-W0EXB5-F1
#
_entry.id   AF-W0EXB5-F1
#
_cell.length_a   1.000
_cell.length_b   1.000
_cell.length_c   1.000
_cell.angle_alpha   90.00
_cell.angle_beta   90.00
_cell.angle_gamma   90.00
#
_symmetry.space_group_name_H-M   'P 1'
#
loop_
_entity.id
_entity.type
_entity.pdbx_description
1 polymer ?
#
loop_
_entity_poly.entity_id
_entity_poly.type
_entity_poly.pdbx_seq_one_letter_code
_entity_poly.pdbx_strand_id
1 'polypeptide(L)'
;MNNELKKILSSDTDGLLTYEYIANHMGTCDDDMPALADNIIRVDLTGQITVSAALYLHATGPDKYKDIIDKLIAASLQKDREHKYIVDLLPGIWGEDYKSHVEELNRASDNFRRIYKRIYSNDII
;
A
#
# COMPACT_ATOMS: atom_id res chain seq x y z
N MET A 1 -19.47 -8.66 -4.57
CA MET A 1 -19.95 -7.29 -4.31
C MET A 1 -21.43 -7.15 -3.91
N ASN A 2 -21.67 -7.12 -2.60
CA ASN A 2 -22.96 -6.79 -1.98
C ASN A 2 -23.32 -5.29 -2.14
N ASN A 3 -24.60 -4.93 -1.95
CA ASN A 3 -25.13 -3.57 -2.00
C ASN A 3 -24.50 -2.63 -0.97
N GLU A 4 -24.16 -3.14 0.22
CA GLU A 4 -23.46 -2.37 1.25
C GLU A 4 -22.09 -1.90 0.77
N LEU A 5 -21.30 -2.83 0.22
CA LEU A 5 -19.99 -2.52 -0.34
C LEU A 5 -20.10 -1.48 -1.47
N LYS A 6 -21.06 -1.64 -2.40
CA LYS A 6 -21.29 -0.63 -3.45
C LYS A 6 -21.57 0.76 -2.88
N LYS A 7 -22.35 0.85 -1.80
CA LYS A 7 -22.66 2.12 -1.14
C LYS A 7 -21.39 2.75 -0.56
N ILE A 8 -20.59 1.98 0.18
CA ILE A 8 -19.33 2.44 0.77
C ILE A 8 -18.39 2.96 -0.32
N LEU A 9 -18.13 2.17 -1.37
CA LEU A 9 -17.24 2.57 -2.46
C LEU A 9 -17.71 3.85 -3.16
N SER A 10 -19.02 4.06 -3.27
CA SER A 10 -19.59 5.26 -3.91
C SER A 10 -19.54 6.51 -3.05
N SER A 11 -19.59 6.37 -1.72
CA SER A 11 -19.53 7.49 -0.77
C SER A 11 -18.11 7.83 -0.34
N ASP A 12 -17.15 6.95 -0.59
CA ASP A 12 -15.77 7.15 -0.22
C ASP A 12 -15.07 8.18 -1.12
N THR A 13 -14.53 9.22 -0.51
CA THR A 13 -13.90 10.35 -1.19
C THR A 13 -12.40 10.43 -0.98
N ASP A 14 -11.85 9.73 0.02
CA ASP A 14 -10.44 9.82 0.42
C ASP A 14 -9.79 8.45 0.70
N GLY A 15 -10.57 7.37 0.67
CA GLY A 15 -10.11 5.99 0.85
C GLY A 15 -10.34 5.48 2.27
N LEU A 16 -10.68 6.37 3.23
CA LEU A 16 -10.76 6.01 4.64
C LEU A 16 -11.92 5.04 4.89
N LEU A 17 -13.08 5.27 4.28
CA LEU A 17 -14.24 4.37 4.45
C LEU A 17 -13.95 2.97 3.90
N THR A 18 -13.22 2.88 2.79
CA THR A 18 -12.80 1.59 2.23
C THR A 18 -11.79 0.90 3.14
N TYR A 19 -10.82 1.64 3.68
CA TYR A 19 -9.84 1.10 4.61
C TYR A 19 -10.50 0.57 5.90
N GLU A 20 -11.42 1.34 6.49
CA GLU A 20 -12.18 0.92 7.66
C GLU A 20 -13.04 -0.32 7.38
N TYR A 21 -13.64 -0.39 6.18
CA TYR A 21 -14.37 -1.58 5.77
C TYR A 21 -13.48 -2.82 5.73
N ILE A 22 -12.30 -2.73 5.11
CA ILE A 22 -11.31 -3.82 5.08
C ILE A 22 -10.95 -4.25 6.50
N ALA A 23 -10.62 -3.29 7.39
CA ALA A 23 -10.20 -3.59 8.75
C ALA A 23 -11.31 -4.29 9.57
N ASN A 24 -12.57 -3.88 9.39
CA ASN A 24 -13.71 -4.46 10.10
C ASN A 24 -14.18 -5.81 9.54
N HIS A 25 -13.84 -6.13 8.30
CA HIS A 25 -14.31 -7.33 7.58
C HIS A 25 -13.15 -8.23 7.14
N MET A 26 -12.00 -8.12 7.79
CA MET A 26 -10.81 -8.91 7.46
C MET A 26 -11.11 -10.41 7.44
N GLY A 27 -10.65 -11.11 6.40
CA GLY A 27 -10.90 -12.53 6.17
C GLY A 27 -12.30 -12.88 5.62
N THR A 28 -13.23 -11.93 5.56
CA THR A 28 -14.55 -12.11 4.94
C THR A 28 -14.74 -11.32 3.64
N CYS A 29 -13.91 -10.29 3.42
CA CYS A 29 -13.93 -9.45 2.22
C CYS A 29 -12.83 -9.79 1.21
N ASP A 30 -12.16 -10.95 1.34
CA ASP A 30 -10.99 -11.32 0.52
C ASP A 30 -11.29 -11.33 -0.97
N ASP A 31 -12.45 -11.85 -1.37
CA ASP A 31 -12.87 -11.92 -2.77
C ASP A 31 -13.12 -10.53 -3.38
N ASP A 32 -13.47 -9.55 -2.54
CA ASP A 32 -13.70 -8.16 -2.95
C ASP A 32 -12.43 -7.29 -2.78
N MET A 33 -11.33 -7.83 -2.25
CA MET A 33 -10.07 -7.11 -1.97
C MET A 33 -9.47 -6.38 -3.19
N PRO A 34 -9.46 -6.96 -4.42
CA PRO A 34 -9.01 -6.23 -5.60
C PRO A 34 -9.79 -4.93 -5.84
N ALA A 35 -11.12 -4.96 -5.69
CA ALA A 35 -11.99 -3.81 -5.91
C ALA A 35 -11.86 -2.77 -4.78
N LEU A 36 -11.68 -3.23 -3.55
CA LEU A 36 -11.42 -2.38 -2.38
C LEU A 36 -10.09 -1.62 -2.57
N ALA A 37 -9.02 -2.31 -2.95
CA ALA A 37 -7.73 -1.70 -3.22
C ALA A 37 -7.79 -0.71 -4.39
N ASP A 38 -8.50 -1.05 -5.48
CA ASP A 38 -8.73 -0.14 -6.60
C ASP A 38 -9.45 1.14 -6.17
N ASN A 39 -10.41 1.02 -5.25
CA ASN A 39 -11.11 2.19 -4.75
C ASN A 39 -10.18 3.11 -3.95
N ILE A 40 -9.42 2.56 -2.99
CA ILE A 40 -8.41 3.33 -2.23
C ILE A 40 -7.46 4.04 -3.19
N ILE A 41 -6.90 3.31 -4.18
CA ILE A 41 -6.00 3.89 -5.18
C ILE A 41 -6.69 4.98 -6.00
N ARG A 42 -7.99 4.87 -6.26
CA ARG A 42 -8.71 5.89 -7.03
C ARG A 42 -8.93 7.17 -6.23
N VAL A 43 -9.35 7.06 -4.97
CA VAL A 43 -9.84 8.20 -4.19
C VAL A 43 -8.80 8.83 -3.26
N ASP A 44 -7.80 8.07 -2.81
CA ASP A 44 -6.70 8.63 -2.00
C ASP A 44 -5.75 9.41 -2.89
N LEU A 45 -5.87 10.73 -2.90
CA LEU A 45 -5.03 11.61 -3.72
C LEU A 45 -3.63 11.82 -3.12
N THR A 46 -3.44 11.53 -1.84
CA THR A 46 -2.19 11.82 -1.11
C THR A 46 -1.24 10.63 -1.05
N GLY A 47 -1.79 9.41 -1.13
CA GLY A 47 -1.05 8.16 -0.93
C GLY A 47 -1.02 7.70 0.53
N GLN A 48 -1.53 8.49 1.48
CA GLN A 48 -1.53 8.15 2.91
C GLN A 48 -2.29 6.86 3.19
N ILE A 49 -3.53 6.75 2.68
CA ILE A 49 -4.38 5.59 2.91
C ILE A 49 -3.89 4.40 2.09
N THR A 50 -3.37 4.66 0.89
CA THR A 50 -2.75 3.65 0.03
C THR A 50 -1.57 2.97 0.74
N VAL A 51 -0.67 3.75 1.37
CA VAL A 51 0.45 3.23 2.17
C VAL A 51 -0.06 2.49 3.40
N SER A 52 -1.00 3.08 4.14
CA SER A 52 -1.57 2.47 5.35
C SER A 52 -2.22 1.11 5.06
N ALA A 53 -2.95 1.00 3.95
CA ALA A 53 -3.55 -0.24 3.50
C ALA A 53 -2.50 -1.30 3.15
N ALA A 54 -1.42 -0.94 2.47
CA ALA A 54 -0.33 -1.87 2.14
C ALA A 54 0.33 -2.43 3.41
N LEU A 55 0.65 -1.54 4.36
CA LEU A 55 1.24 -1.92 5.65
C LEU A 55 0.31 -2.84 6.45
N TYR A 56 -0.98 -2.49 6.51
CA TYR A 56 -1.97 -3.26 7.26
C TYR A 56 -2.16 -4.67 6.68
N LEU A 57 -2.27 -4.79 5.34
CA LEU A 57 -2.39 -6.09 4.69
C LEU A 57 -1.12 -6.94 4.84
N HIS A 58 0.05 -6.31 4.78
CA HIS A 58 1.32 -6.99 5.03
C HIS A 58 1.41 -7.53 6.46
N ALA A 59 1.01 -6.75 7.46
CA ALA A 59 1.00 -7.18 8.85
C ALA A 59 -0.02 -8.31 9.12
N THR A 60 -1.11 -8.36 8.35
CA THR A 60 -2.20 -9.32 8.55
C THR A 60 -2.01 -10.63 7.80
N GLY A 61 -1.43 -10.59 6.60
CA GLY A 61 -1.32 -11.76 5.73
C GLY A 61 -0.47 -11.48 4.49
N PRO A 62 0.87 -11.41 4.62
CA PRO A 62 1.75 -10.94 3.55
C PRO A 62 1.71 -11.85 2.31
N ASP A 63 1.69 -13.17 2.50
CA ASP A 63 1.60 -14.12 1.40
C ASP A 63 0.22 -14.12 0.73
N LYS A 64 -0.82 -14.03 1.54
CA LYS A 64 -2.22 -14.08 1.08
C LYS A 64 -2.58 -12.86 0.24
N TYR A 65 -2.14 -11.68 0.66
CA TYR A 65 -2.48 -10.41 0.01
C TYR A 65 -1.37 -9.88 -0.88
N LYS A 66 -0.36 -10.69 -1.20
CA LYS A 66 0.86 -10.27 -1.90
C LYS A 66 0.60 -9.39 -3.12
N ASP A 67 -0.28 -9.83 -4.01
CA ASP A 67 -0.58 -9.09 -5.25
C ASP A 67 -1.27 -7.75 -4.99
N ILE A 68 -2.09 -7.68 -3.93
CA ILE A 68 -2.77 -6.45 -3.51
C ILE A 68 -1.78 -5.49 -2.86
N ILE A 69 -0.91 -5.99 -1.99
CA ILE A 69 0.16 -5.22 -1.35
C ILE A 69 1.08 -4.63 -2.43
N ASP A 70 1.53 -5.44 -3.38
CA ASP A 70 2.40 -4.99 -4.48
C ASP A 70 1.74 -3.88 -5.32
N LYS A 71 0.43 -4.01 -5.59
CA LYS A 71 -0.36 -3.00 -6.30
C LYS A 71 -0.47 -1.68 -5.54
N LEU A 72 -0.74 -1.74 -4.23
CA LEU A 72 -0.82 -0.55 -3.37
C LEU A 72 0.53 0.16 -3.27
N ILE A 73 1.62 -0.60 -3.09
CA ILE A 73 2.99 -0.07 -3.07
C ILE A 73 3.34 0.60 -4.41
N ALA A 74 2.99 -0.01 -5.53
CA ALA A 74 3.25 0.58 -6.84
C ALA A 74 2.47 1.89 -7.05
N ALA A 75 1.24 1.97 -6.54
CA ALA A 75 0.39 3.16 -6.63
C ALA A 75 0.86 4.30 -5.71
N SER A 76 1.36 3.99 -4.51
CA SER A 76 1.81 5.01 -3.55
C SER A 76 2.97 5.84 -4.10
N LEU A 77 3.88 5.25 -4.89
CA LEU A 77 4.98 5.94 -5.57
C LEU A 77 4.53 7.11 -6.47
N GLN A 78 3.33 7.05 -7.04
CA GLN A 78 2.81 8.10 -7.91
C GLN A 78 2.10 9.22 -7.12
N LYS A 79 1.54 8.86 -5.96
CA LYS A 79 0.67 9.70 -5.14
C LYS A 79 1.48 10.52 -4.14
N ASP A 80 2.36 9.86 -3.40
CA ASP A 80 3.17 10.49 -2.36
C ASP A 80 4.47 11.06 -2.94
N ARG A 81 4.34 12.16 -3.68
CA ARG A 81 5.47 12.80 -4.36
C ARG A 81 6.48 13.43 -3.41
N GLU A 82 6.03 13.81 -2.21
CA GLU A 82 6.82 14.44 -1.15
C GLU A 82 7.45 13.42 -0.20
N HIS A 83 7.21 12.13 -0.43
CA HIS A 83 7.80 11.01 0.31
C HIS A 83 7.42 10.99 1.79
N LYS A 84 6.25 11.54 2.13
CA LYS A 84 5.77 11.67 3.50
C LYS A 84 5.40 10.33 4.14
N TYR A 85 4.97 9.37 3.32
CA TYR A 85 4.38 8.11 3.75
C TYR A 85 5.11 6.90 3.15
N ILE A 86 5.57 6.96 1.90
CA ILE A 86 6.26 5.81 1.26
C ILE A 86 7.58 5.44 1.96
N VAL A 87 8.14 6.33 2.77
CA VAL A 87 9.31 6.04 3.61
C VAL A 87 9.00 4.95 4.64
N ASP A 88 7.77 4.90 5.16
CA ASP A 88 7.34 3.93 6.17
C ASP A 88 7.20 2.51 5.60
N LEU A 89 7.03 2.39 4.28
CA LEU A 89 7.00 1.10 3.60
C LEU A 89 8.33 0.35 3.73
N LEU A 90 9.45 1.07 3.81
CA LEU A 90 10.78 0.45 3.87
C LEU A 90 10.93 -0.47 5.11
N PRO A 91 10.82 0.04 6.35
CA PRO A 91 10.86 -0.81 7.53
C PRO A 91 9.61 -1.69 7.66
N GLY A 92 8.43 -1.20 7.25
CA GLY A 92 7.16 -1.90 7.48
C GLY A 92 6.93 -3.13 6.60
N ILE A 93 7.53 -3.17 5.40
CA ILE A 93 7.42 -4.31 4.47
C ILE A 93 8.70 -5.14 4.46
N TRP A 94 9.87 -4.50 4.52
CA TRP A 94 11.16 -5.19 4.35
C TRP A 94 12.00 -5.28 5.63
N GLY A 95 11.43 -4.92 6.77
CA GLY A 95 12.06 -5.02 8.09
C GLY A 95 12.92 -3.81 8.44
N GLU A 96 13.07 -3.52 9.73
CA GLU A 96 13.87 -2.39 10.25
C GLU A 96 15.34 -2.42 9.79
N ASP A 97 15.85 -3.61 9.50
CA ASP A 97 17.21 -3.88 9.05
C ASP A 97 17.38 -3.81 7.52
N TYR A 98 16.36 -3.36 6.76
CA TYR A 98 16.41 -3.31 5.29
C TYR A 98 17.66 -2.63 4.73
N LYS A 99 18.22 -1.64 5.44
CA LYS A 99 19.45 -0.92 5.04
C LYS A 99 20.68 -1.82 4.95
N SER A 100 20.74 -2.88 5.75
CA SER A 100 21.82 -3.87 5.73
C SER A 100 21.70 -4.85 4.56
N HIS A 101 20.52 -4.96 3.94
CA HIS A 101 20.19 -5.95 2.91
C HIS A 101 19.77 -5.31 1.58
N VAL A 102 20.10 -4.02 1.35
CA VAL A 102 19.67 -3.24 0.17
C VAL A 102 19.97 -3.93 -1.15
N GLU A 103 21.17 -4.47 -1.32
CA GLU A 103 21.59 -5.17 -2.54
C GLU A 103 20.74 -6.41 -2.84
N GLU A 104 20.42 -7.18 -1.80
CA GLU A 104 19.56 -8.36 -1.89
C GLU A 104 18.12 -7.97 -2.23
N LEU A 105 17.57 -7.01 -1.46
CA LEU A 105 16.20 -6.54 -1.63
C LEU A 105 15.98 -5.86 -2.99
N ASN A 106 16.96 -5.12 -3.51
CA ASN A 106 16.93 -4.53 -4.85
C ASN A 106 16.82 -5.57 -5.97
N ARG A 107 17.41 -6.75 -5.77
CA ARG A 107 17.33 -7.87 -6.70
C ARG A 107 16.01 -8.63 -6.55
N ALA A 108 15.49 -8.75 -5.33
CA ALA A 108 14.30 -9.53 -5.03
C ALA A 108 12.98 -8.79 -5.30
N SER A 109 12.95 -7.45 -5.21
CA SER A 109 11.72 -6.66 -5.30
C SER A 109 11.88 -5.39 -6.14
N ASP A 110 11.12 -5.29 -7.25
CA ASP A 110 11.01 -4.05 -8.03
C ASP A 110 10.45 -2.90 -7.18
N ASN A 111 9.45 -3.21 -6.35
CA ASN A 111 8.82 -2.25 -5.45
C ASN A 111 9.81 -1.67 -4.44
N PHE A 112 10.62 -2.52 -3.78
CA PHE A 112 11.68 -2.06 -2.89
C PHE A 112 12.65 -1.15 -3.63
N ARG A 113 13.18 -1.62 -4.77
CA ARG A 113 14.16 -0.87 -5.56
C ARG A 113 13.66 0.51 -5.96
N ARG A 114 12.39 0.60 -6.36
CA ARG A 114 11.77 1.87 -6.77
C ARG A 114 11.58 2.82 -5.59
N ILE A 115 11.09 2.34 -4.45
CA ILE A 115 10.95 3.17 -3.25
C ILE A 115 12.31 3.60 -2.73
N TYR A 116 13.24 2.67 -2.54
CA TYR A 116 14.57 2.96 -2.03
C TYR A 116 15.29 4.00 -2.90
N LYS A 117 15.24 3.84 -4.22
CA LYS A 117 15.77 4.84 -5.16
C LYS A 117 15.06 6.18 -5.00
N ARG A 118 13.73 6.20 -4.88
CA ARG A 118 12.95 7.43 -4.78
C ARG A 118 13.28 8.24 -3.51
N ILE A 119 13.47 7.56 -2.38
CA ILE A 119 13.84 8.17 -1.10
C ILE A 119 15.29 8.66 -1.10
N TYR A 120 16.24 7.82 -1.50
CA TYR A 120 17.67 8.08 -1.29
C TYR A 120 18.42 8.64 -2.51
N SER A 121 17.83 8.65 -3.71
CA SER A 121 18.50 9.24 -4.90
C SER A 121 18.32 10.75 -5.04
N ASN A 122 17.52 11.39 -4.18
CA ASN A 122 17.38 12.85 -4.17
C ASN A 122 18.49 13.55 -3.37
N ASP A 123 19.40 12.82 -2.73
CA ASP A 123 20.52 13.38 -1.92
C ASP A 123 21.80 13.67 -2.74
N ILE A 124 21.73 13.63 -4.08
CA ILE A 124 22.84 14.05 -4.95
C ILE A 124 22.48 15.38 -5.61
N ILE A 125 22.74 16.48 -4.90
CA ILE A 125 22.97 17.83 -5.48
C ILE A 125 24.20 18.42 -4.83
#